data_AF-A0A2D7WN02-F1
#
_entry.id   AF-A0A2D7WN02-F1
#
_cell.length_a   1.000
_cell.length_b   1.000
_cell.length_c   1.000
_cell.angle_alpha   90.00
_cell.angle_beta   90.00
_cell.angle_gamma   90.00
#
_symmetry.space_group_name_H-M   'P 1'
#
loop_
_entity.id
_entity.type
_entity.pdbx_description
1 polymer ?
#
loop_
_entity_poly.entity_id
_entity_poly.type
_entity_poly.pdbx_seq_one_letter_code
_entity_poly.pdbx_strand_id
1 'polypeptide(L)'
;MSEPTEEASADEATKEEELPFDAVDLMLEGNLQAQINYSMVKALAKALDEKASILINAEENFEPENDETFAEVAMPEIEAMSQAIVDGCVNFSKIRFWEACETAEVAWEETKDENGDVVQRVPYGNPLDPPREGNRLLSNIEKIEAWMKEVHKIHEEKGMGWVSPYGCPEDGQQAYDNRAKCLEKLTTIIDGINTNFEG
;
A
#
# COMPACT_ATOMS: atom_id res chain seq x y z
N MET A 1 52.80 -7.08 -36.26
CA MET A 1 51.54 -7.83 -36.17
C MET A 1 51.67 -8.71 -34.92
N SER A 2 51.61 -8.15 -33.70
CA SER A 2 50.43 -7.55 -33.03
C SER A 2 49.40 -8.68 -32.82
N GLU A 3 49.05 -9.16 -31.62
CA GLU A 3 49.02 -8.63 -30.24
C GLU A 3 49.11 -9.79 -29.22
N PRO A 4 49.48 -9.56 -27.95
CA PRO A 4 49.07 -10.43 -26.85
C PRO A 4 47.65 -10.04 -26.41
N THR A 5 46.72 -10.99 -26.41
CA THR A 5 45.35 -10.76 -25.93
C THR A 5 45.36 -10.61 -24.41
N GLU A 6 44.78 -9.50 -23.97
CA GLU A 6 44.71 -8.99 -22.60
C GLU A 6 44.29 -10.05 -21.58
N GLU A 7 45.04 -10.12 -20.49
CA GLU A 7 44.53 -10.55 -19.20
C GLU A 7 43.32 -9.68 -18.89
N ALA A 8 42.12 -10.25 -19.00
CA ALA A 8 40.92 -9.62 -18.49
C ALA A 8 41.12 -9.40 -17.00
N SER A 9 41.33 -8.14 -16.62
CA SER A 9 41.40 -7.70 -15.25
C SER A 9 40.14 -8.17 -14.54
N ALA A 10 40.35 -8.84 -13.40
CA ALA A 10 39.33 -9.11 -12.43
C ALA A 10 38.90 -7.78 -11.80
N ASP A 11 38.16 -6.97 -12.54
CA ASP A 11 37.27 -5.96 -11.99
C ASP A 11 35.88 -6.59 -11.87
N GLU A 12 35.80 -7.67 -11.08
CA GLU A 12 34.63 -7.86 -10.25
C GLU A 12 34.69 -6.71 -9.23
N ALA A 13 34.23 -5.53 -9.66
CA ALA A 13 33.70 -4.56 -8.74
C ALA A 13 32.66 -5.32 -7.94
N THR A 14 33.04 -5.71 -6.72
CA THR A 14 32.12 -6.05 -5.65
C THR A 14 31.11 -4.91 -5.66
N LYS A 15 29.97 -5.15 -6.33
CA LYS A 15 28.71 -4.56 -5.93
C LYS A 15 28.62 -4.97 -4.48
N GLU A 16 29.06 -4.09 -3.58
CA GLU A 16 28.65 -4.15 -2.19
C GLU A 16 27.16 -4.38 -2.27
N GLU A 17 26.71 -5.56 -1.85
CA GLU A 17 25.31 -5.79 -1.59
C GLU A 17 24.96 -4.70 -0.59
N GLU A 18 24.33 -3.61 -1.06
CA GLU A 18 23.80 -2.57 -0.20
C GLU A 18 22.99 -3.31 0.85
N LEU A 19 23.52 -3.33 2.08
CA LEU A 19 22.82 -3.92 3.20
C LEU A 19 21.44 -3.25 3.20
N PRO A 20 20.33 -4.01 3.10
CA PRO A 20 19.02 -3.47 2.79
C PRO A 20 18.42 -2.90 4.08
N PHE A 21 19.06 -1.88 4.63
CA PHE A 21 18.59 -1.22 5.83
C PHE A 21 17.31 -0.46 5.50
N ASP A 22 16.21 -0.83 6.15
CA ASP A 22 15.01 -0.02 6.12
C ASP A 22 15.23 1.25 6.96
N ALA A 23 14.95 2.42 6.38
CA ALA A 23 15.14 3.71 7.06
C ALA A 23 14.38 3.80 8.39
N VAL A 24 13.21 3.16 8.47
CA VAL A 24 12.39 3.13 9.67
C VAL A 24 12.97 2.13 10.67
N ASP A 25 13.55 1.02 10.23
CA ASP A 25 14.27 0.11 11.14
C ASP A 25 15.48 0.79 11.80
N LEU A 26 16.22 1.61 11.04
CA LEU A 26 17.31 2.45 11.55
C LEU A 26 16.80 3.50 12.55
N MET A 27 15.67 4.16 12.25
CA MET A 27 15.05 5.12 13.16
C MET A 27 14.57 4.46 14.46
N LEU A 28 14.14 3.19 14.40
CA LEU A 28 13.62 2.42 15.52
C LEU A 28 14.70 1.57 16.22
N GLU A 29 15.98 1.87 16.04
CA GLU A 29 17.06 1.12 16.68
C GLU A 29 16.85 1.02 18.21
N GLY A 30 16.97 -0.20 18.74
CA GLY A 30 16.70 -0.50 20.15
C GLY A 30 15.21 -0.75 20.48
N ASN A 31 14.29 -0.59 19.51
CA ASN A 31 12.86 -0.91 19.65
C ASN A 31 12.42 -2.05 18.70
N LEU A 32 12.84 -3.28 19.03
CA LEU A 32 12.54 -4.47 18.23
C LEU A 32 11.03 -4.70 18.02
N GLN A 33 10.20 -4.36 19.02
CA GLN A 33 8.75 -4.51 18.90
C GLN A 33 8.19 -3.61 17.78
N ALA A 34 8.62 -2.36 17.72
CA ALA A 34 8.20 -1.43 16.68
C ALA A 34 8.71 -1.84 15.29
N GLN A 35 9.97 -2.31 15.20
CA GLN A 35 10.54 -2.83 13.95
C GLN A 35 9.75 -4.01 13.39
N ILE A 36 9.42 -4.99 14.24
CA ILE A 36 8.60 -6.15 13.85
C ILE A 36 7.22 -5.69 13.36
N ASN A 37 6.54 -4.81 14.11
CA ASN A 37 5.21 -4.32 13.73
C ASN A 37 5.26 -3.59 12.38
N TYR A 38 6.21 -2.68 12.21
CA TYR A 38 6.38 -1.93 10.97
C TYR A 38 6.64 -2.87 9.77
N SER A 39 7.56 -3.83 9.94
CA SER A 39 7.86 -4.84 8.91
C SER A 39 6.64 -5.68 8.51
N MET A 40 5.82 -6.09 9.48
CA MET A 40 4.58 -6.82 9.21
C MET A 40 3.58 -5.96 8.44
N VAL A 41 3.38 -4.70 8.86
CA VAL A 41 2.49 -3.76 8.17
C VAL A 41 2.98 -3.49 6.76
N LYS A 42 4.29 -3.30 6.55
CA LYS A 42 4.90 -3.11 5.24
C LYS A 42 4.67 -4.32 4.31
N ALA A 43 4.79 -5.53 4.82
CA ALA A 43 4.52 -6.75 4.05
C ALA A 43 3.03 -6.87 3.66
N LEU A 44 2.12 -6.54 4.58
CA LEU A 44 0.68 -6.50 4.30
C LEU A 44 0.33 -5.43 3.26
N ALA A 45 0.91 -4.25 3.39
CA ALA A 45 0.73 -3.13 2.49
C ALA A 45 1.17 -3.49 1.06
N LYS A 46 2.33 -4.13 0.92
CA LYS A 46 2.81 -4.64 -0.38
C LYS A 46 1.84 -5.66 -0.98
N ALA A 47 1.34 -6.61 -0.19
CA ALA A 47 0.40 -7.62 -0.67
C ALA A 47 -0.93 -7.00 -1.14
N LEU A 48 -1.42 -5.98 -0.43
CA LEU A 48 -2.61 -5.22 -0.84
C LEU A 48 -2.33 -4.41 -2.11
N ASP A 49 -1.18 -3.71 -2.18
CA ASP A 49 -0.78 -2.87 -3.30
C ASP A 49 -0.65 -3.65 -4.61
N GLU A 50 -0.10 -4.86 -4.56
CA GLU A 50 -0.03 -5.75 -5.71
C GLU A 50 -1.42 -6.08 -6.29
N LYS A 51 -2.47 -6.14 -5.46
CA LYS A 51 -3.85 -6.41 -5.92
C LYS A 51 -4.58 -5.14 -6.32
N ALA A 52 -4.45 -4.08 -5.54
CA ALA A 52 -5.02 -2.77 -5.84
C ALA A 52 -4.48 -2.25 -7.19
N SER A 53 -3.17 -2.36 -7.43
CA SER A 53 -2.54 -1.91 -8.66
C SER A 53 -3.09 -2.61 -9.91
N ILE A 54 -3.54 -3.87 -9.81
CA ILE A 54 -4.20 -4.55 -10.95
C ILE A 54 -5.50 -3.85 -11.31
N LEU A 55 -6.34 -3.51 -10.32
CA LEU A 55 -7.60 -2.81 -10.55
C LEU A 55 -7.39 -1.34 -10.93
N ILE A 56 -6.42 -0.64 -10.32
CA ILE A 56 -6.07 0.74 -10.67
C ILE A 56 -5.65 0.79 -12.15
N ASN A 57 -4.75 -0.10 -12.57
CA ASN A 57 -4.35 -0.17 -13.98
C ASN A 57 -5.53 -0.54 -14.89
N ALA A 58 -6.43 -1.42 -14.45
CA ALA A 58 -7.62 -1.78 -15.22
C ALA A 58 -8.58 -0.59 -15.39
N GLU A 59 -8.77 0.21 -14.33
CA GLU A 59 -9.58 1.44 -14.34
C GLU A 59 -8.99 2.49 -15.28
N GLU A 60 -7.67 2.73 -15.22
CA GLU A 60 -6.97 3.70 -16.07
C GLU A 60 -7.06 3.36 -17.57
N ASN A 61 -7.15 2.07 -17.90
CA ASN A 61 -7.25 1.57 -19.27
C ASN A 61 -8.67 1.12 -19.64
N PHE A 62 -9.67 1.45 -18.81
CA PHE A 62 -11.04 1.02 -19.05
C PHE A 62 -11.67 1.82 -20.19
N GLU A 63 -12.16 1.09 -21.20
CA GLU A 63 -12.97 1.65 -22.29
C GLU A 63 -14.43 1.22 -22.07
N PRO A 64 -15.36 2.16 -21.79
CA PRO A 64 -16.76 1.84 -21.55
C PRO A 64 -17.41 1.16 -22.76
N GLU A 65 -18.07 0.03 -22.53
CA GLU A 65 -19.02 -0.56 -23.46
C GLU A 65 -20.45 -0.34 -22.94
N ASN A 66 -21.39 0.08 -23.80
CA ASN A 66 -22.82 0.22 -23.47
C ASN A 66 -23.14 1.09 -22.23
N ASP A 67 -22.43 2.20 -22.05
CA ASP A 67 -22.58 3.15 -20.92
C ASP A 67 -22.28 2.57 -19.52
N GLU A 68 -21.62 1.40 -19.43
CA GLU A 68 -21.19 0.81 -18.15
C GLU A 68 -19.95 1.54 -17.61
N THR A 69 -19.92 1.79 -16.29
CA THR A 69 -18.72 2.33 -15.63
C THR A 69 -17.77 1.20 -15.19
N PHE A 70 -16.49 1.53 -14.97
CA PHE A 70 -15.52 0.57 -14.44
C PHE A 70 -16.00 -0.08 -13.13
N ALA A 71 -16.56 0.73 -12.22
CA ALA A 71 -17.06 0.25 -10.94
C ALA A 71 -18.17 -0.80 -11.11
N GLU A 72 -18.99 -0.71 -12.16
CA GLU A 72 -20.02 -1.71 -12.46
C GLU A 72 -19.42 -3.04 -12.87
N VAL A 73 -18.48 -2.98 -13.81
CA VAL A 73 -17.87 -4.18 -14.40
C VAL A 73 -16.97 -4.88 -13.38
N ALA A 74 -16.21 -4.11 -12.59
CA ALA A 74 -15.29 -4.60 -11.56
C ALA A 74 -15.93 -4.75 -10.18
N MET A 75 -17.26 -4.64 -10.07
CA MET A 75 -17.99 -4.72 -8.80
C MET A 75 -17.61 -5.97 -7.97
N PRO A 76 -17.54 -7.20 -8.54
CA PRO A 76 -17.18 -8.38 -7.76
C PRO A 76 -15.79 -8.29 -7.11
N GLU A 77 -14.81 -7.76 -7.84
CA GLU A 77 -13.44 -7.58 -7.36
C GLU A 77 -13.35 -6.50 -6.29
N ILE A 78 -14.06 -5.37 -6.48
CA ILE A 78 -14.15 -4.27 -5.50
C ILE A 78 -14.78 -4.79 -4.19
N GLU A 79 -15.85 -5.56 -4.29
CA GLU A 79 -16.51 -6.19 -3.13
C GLU A 79 -15.59 -7.16 -2.41
N ALA A 80 -14.89 -8.02 -3.15
CA ALA A 80 -13.96 -8.98 -2.57
C ALA A 80 -12.80 -8.30 -1.84
N MET A 81 -12.20 -7.26 -2.43
CA MET A 81 -11.13 -6.48 -1.81
C MET A 81 -11.60 -5.78 -0.54
N SER A 82 -12.77 -5.12 -0.61
CA SER A 82 -13.36 -4.43 0.53
C SER A 82 -13.66 -5.41 1.68
N GLN A 83 -14.23 -6.56 1.36
CA GLN A 83 -14.55 -7.60 2.33
C GLN A 83 -13.30 -8.17 3.00
N ALA A 84 -12.21 -8.36 2.25
CA ALA A 84 -10.92 -8.81 2.79
C ALA A 84 -10.32 -7.80 3.78
N ILE A 85 -10.57 -6.50 3.60
CA ILE A 85 -10.13 -5.47 4.55
C ILE A 85 -10.99 -5.46 5.80
N VAL A 86 -12.32 -5.52 5.67
CA VAL A 86 -13.23 -5.32 6.82
C VAL A 86 -13.45 -6.56 7.68
N ASP A 87 -13.44 -7.76 7.08
CA ASP A 87 -13.74 -9.01 7.77
C ASP A 87 -12.65 -10.09 7.55
N GLY A 88 -11.50 -9.70 7.00
CA GLY A 88 -10.35 -10.58 6.84
C GLY A 88 -9.57 -10.84 8.13
N CYS A 89 -8.39 -11.43 7.98
CA CYS A 89 -7.56 -11.86 9.12
C CYS A 89 -6.86 -10.72 9.86
N VAL A 90 -6.83 -9.51 9.28
CA VAL A 90 -6.08 -8.37 9.80
C VAL A 90 -7.07 -7.31 10.29
N ASN A 91 -6.88 -6.85 11.52
CA ASN A 91 -7.61 -5.69 12.02
C ASN A 91 -6.83 -4.41 11.71
N PHE A 92 -7.13 -3.82 10.56
CA PHE A 92 -6.45 -2.60 10.06
C PHE A 92 -6.67 -1.38 10.96
N SER A 93 -7.75 -1.33 11.76
CA SER A 93 -7.99 -0.21 12.71
C SER A 93 -6.93 -0.07 13.81
N LYS A 94 -6.07 -1.08 13.98
CA LYS A 94 -4.97 -1.06 14.96
C LYS A 94 -3.66 -0.55 14.39
N ILE A 95 -3.59 -0.34 13.07
CA ILE A 95 -2.37 0.14 12.42
C ILE A 95 -2.23 1.63 12.73
N ARG A 96 -1.00 2.03 13.09
CA ARG A 96 -0.65 3.42 13.38
C ARG A 96 -0.36 4.15 12.07
N PHE A 97 -0.62 5.46 12.04
CA PHE A 97 -0.40 6.28 10.86
C PHE A 97 1.02 6.13 10.32
N TRP A 98 2.02 6.19 11.20
CA TRP A 98 3.43 6.06 10.82
C TRP A 98 3.79 4.67 10.25
N GLU A 99 3.03 3.62 10.57
CA GLU A 99 3.21 2.27 10.00
C GLU A 99 2.60 2.14 8.61
N ALA A 100 1.63 3.00 8.26
CA ALA A 100 1.01 3.08 6.95
C ALA A 100 1.69 4.11 6.00
N CYS A 101 2.67 4.87 6.51
CA CYS A 101 3.37 5.95 5.82
C CYS A 101 4.89 5.72 5.75
N GLU A 102 5.57 6.42 4.85
CA GLU A 102 7.04 6.48 4.81
C GLU A 102 7.44 7.67 5.68
N THR A 103 8.04 7.37 6.82
CA THR A 103 8.33 8.35 7.88
C THR A 103 9.81 8.63 8.06
N ALA A 104 10.67 7.91 7.36
CA ALA A 104 12.11 8.12 7.36
C ALA A 104 12.74 7.75 6.01
N GLU A 105 13.85 8.39 5.68
CA GLU A 105 14.74 8.01 4.57
C GLU A 105 16.14 7.66 5.10
N VAL A 106 16.87 6.79 4.40
CA VAL A 106 18.24 6.43 4.81
C VAL A 106 19.16 7.61 4.50
N ALA A 107 19.82 8.14 5.53
CA ALA A 107 20.88 9.12 5.41
C ALA A 107 22.22 8.53 5.91
N TRP A 108 23.32 9.20 5.59
CA TRP A 108 24.67 8.72 5.88
C TRP A 108 25.46 9.78 6.65
N GLU A 109 26.04 9.37 7.78
CA GLU A 109 27.06 10.15 8.46
C GLU A 109 28.44 9.72 7.95
N GLU A 110 29.18 10.65 7.37
CA GLU A 110 30.49 10.40 6.77
C GLU A 110 31.61 10.96 7.66
N THR A 111 32.55 10.11 8.04
CA THR A 111 33.81 10.56 8.66
C THR A 111 34.87 10.68 7.58
N LYS A 112 35.53 11.83 7.50
CA LYS A 112 36.59 12.13 6.53
C LYS A 112 37.96 12.20 7.20
N ASP A 113 39.00 11.79 6.48
CA ASP A 113 40.38 11.93 6.92
C ASP A 113 40.93 13.37 6.72
N GLU A 114 42.22 13.56 7.02
CA GLU A 114 42.90 14.85 6.86
C GLU A 114 43.00 15.33 5.40
N ASN A 115 42.86 14.44 4.41
CA ASN A 115 42.85 14.75 2.99
C ASN A 115 41.44 15.03 2.45
N GLY A 116 40.41 14.81 3.28
CA GLY A 116 39.00 14.94 2.91
C GLY A 116 38.40 13.65 2.33
N ASP A 117 39.13 12.54 2.35
CA ASP A 117 38.67 11.24 1.87
C ASP A 117 37.77 10.58 2.91
N VAL A 118 36.65 10.00 2.48
CA VAL A 118 35.69 9.34 3.38
C VAL A 118 36.28 8.01 3.86
N VAL A 119 36.48 7.88 5.18
CA VAL A 119 37.04 6.69 5.82
C VAL A 119 36.01 5.84 6.56
N GLN A 120 34.83 6.40 6.84
CA GLN A 120 33.73 5.68 7.46
C GLN A 120 32.39 6.27 7.01
N ARG A 121 31.41 5.40 6.76
CA ARG A 121 30.00 5.79 6.53
C ARG A 121 29.11 5.00 7.49
N VAL A 122 28.24 5.68 8.22
CA VAL A 122 27.26 5.07 9.13
C VAL A 122 25.86 5.46 8.68
N PRO A 123 24.97 4.51 8.37
CA PRO A 123 23.60 4.83 8.00
C PRO A 123 22.77 5.21 9.23
N TYR A 124 21.85 6.15 9.07
CA TYR A 124 20.85 6.49 10.08
C TYR A 124 19.50 6.81 9.42
N GLY A 125 18.41 6.67 10.17
CA GLY A 125 17.08 7.09 9.72
C GLY A 125 16.93 8.59 9.87
N ASN A 126 16.72 9.31 8.77
CA ASN A 126 16.38 10.73 8.78
C ASN A 126 14.85 10.87 8.71
N PRO A 127 14.18 11.41 9.74
CA PRO A 127 12.73 11.58 9.74
C PRO A 127 12.24 12.48 8.60
N LEU A 128 11.10 12.12 8.01
CA LEU A 128 10.39 12.92 7.01
C LEU A 128 9.29 13.75 7.68
N ASP A 129 9.27 15.06 7.41
CA ASP A 129 8.22 15.99 7.83
C ASP A 129 7.81 16.92 6.67
N PRO A 130 6.60 16.74 6.07
CA PRO A 130 5.58 15.75 6.41
C PRO A 130 5.93 14.33 5.92
N PRO A 131 5.34 13.27 6.50
CA PRO A 131 5.42 11.90 5.97
C PRO A 131 4.98 11.82 4.50
N ARG A 132 5.62 10.94 3.72
CA ARG A 132 5.24 10.67 2.31
C ARG A 132 4.19 9.55 2.24
N GLU A 133 3.48 9.45 1.11
CA GLU A 133 2.68 8.25 0.81
C GLU A 133 3.60 7.04 0.93
N GLY A 134 3.36 6.24 1.98
CA GLY A 134 4.33 5.26 2.41
C GLY A 134 4.31 3.96 1.63
N ASN A 135 4.15 2.86 2.37
CA ASN A 135 3.92 1.53 1.81
C ASN A 135 2.56 1.40 1.07
N ARG A 136 1.87 2.52 0.80
CA ARG A 136 0.60 2.65 0.08
C ARG A 136 -0.58 1.95 0.75
N LEU A 137 -0.46 1.54 2.01
CA LEU A 137 -1.55 0.87 2.70
C LEU A 137 -2.78 1.77 2.81
N LEU A 138 -2.61 2.97 3.38
CA LEU A 138 -3.71 3.90 3.59
C LEU A 138 -4.34 4.33 2.27
N SER A 139 -3.51 4.76 1.30
CA SER A 139 -4.00 5.21 -0.01
C SER A 139 -4.73 4.11 -0.77
N ASN A 140 -4.29 2.86 -0.68
CA ASN A 140 -5.02 1.74 -1.30
C ASN A 140 -6.36 1.46 -0.59
N ILE A 141 -6.42 1.52 0.75
CA ILE A 141 -7.69 1.36 1.47
C ILE A 141 -8.67 2.49 1.10
N GLU A 142 -8.19 3.73 1.02
CA GLU A 142 -8.99 4.88 0.58
C GLU A 142 -9.49 4.72 -0.87
N LYS A 143 -8.65 4.23 -1.78
CA LYS A 143 -9.05 3.95 -3.16
C LYS A 143 -10.12 2.86 -3.24
N ILE A 144 -9.99 1.79 -2.46
CA ILE A 144 -10.99 0.71 -2.39
C ILE A 144 -12.31 1.21 -1.79
N GLU A 145 -12.26 2.06 -0.75
CA GLU A 145 -13.44 2.70 -0.19
C GLU A 145 -14.14 3.60 -1.24
N ALA A 146 -13.37 4.38 -2.02
CA ALA A 146 -13.91 5.21 -3.09
C ALA A 146 -14.63 4.38 -4.16
N TRP A 147 -14.05 3.27 -4.60
CA TRP A 147 -14.71 2.35 -5.53
C TRP A 147 -15.98 1.74 -4.94
N MET A 148 -15.95 1.30 -3.67
CA MET A 148 -17.14 0.77 -3.02
C MET A 148 -18.25 1.83 -2.90
N LYS A 149 -17.90 3.10 -2.65
CA LYS A 149 -18.87 4.22 -2.64
C LYS A 149 -19.52 4.38 -4.02
N GLU A 150 -18.74 4.27 -5.09
CA GLU A 150 -19.24 4.35 -6.46
C GLU A 150 -20.19 3.20 -6.78
N VAL A 151 -19.79 1.95 -6.49
CA VAL A 151 -20.64 0.75 -6.65
C VAL A 151 -21.96 0.90 -5.88
N HIS A 152 -21.88 1.36 -4.63
CA HIS A 152 -23.06 1.55 -3.79
C HIS A 152 -24.01 2.60 -4.36
N LYS A 153 -23.47 3.73 -4.84
CA LYS A 153 -24.24 4.79 -5.50
C LYS A 153 -24.90 4.29 -6.79
N ILE A 154 -24.18 3.54 -7.63
CA ILE A 154 -24.75 2.98 -8.86
C ILE A 154 -25.89 2.02 -8.54
N HIS A 155 -25.77 1.22 -7.47
CA HIS A 155 -26.86 0.37 -7.02
C HIS A 155 -28.10 1.16 -6.60
N GLU A 156 -27.93 2.29 -5.92
CA GLU A 156 -29.04 3.18 -5.59
C GLU A 156 -29.74 3.72 -6.86
N GLU A 157 -28.95 4.14 -7.85
CA GLU A 157 -29.44 4.73 -9.11
C GLU A 157 -30.13 3.72 -10.03
N LYS A 158 -29.57 2.51 -10.16
CA LYS A 158 -30.14 1.42 -11.00
C LYS A 158 -31.23 0.61 -10.30
N GLY A 159 -31.34 0.75 -8.98
CA GLY A 159 -32.35 0.13 -8.14
C GLY A 159 -32.03 -1.31 -7.71
N MET A 160 -32.78 -1.80 -6.71
CA MET A 160 -32.51 -3.08 -6.03
C MET A 160 -32.67 -4.34 -6.91
N GLY A 161 -33.18 -4.21 -8.13
CA GLY A 161 -33.20 -5.33 -9.08
C GLY A 161 -31.86 -5.53 -9.80
N TRP A 162 -30.97 -4.53 -9.78
CA TRP A 162 -29.79 -4.46 -10.66
C TRP A 162 -28.82 -5.62 -10.46
N VAL A 163 -28.51 -5.95 -9.20
CA VAL A 163 -27.53 -7.00 -8.87
C VAL A 163 -28.16 -8.36 -8.60
N SER A 164 -29.50 -8.45 -8.63
CA SER A 164 -30.17 -9.71 -8.40
C SER A 164 -30.08 -10.58 -9.66
N PRO A 165 -29.56 -11.83 -9.57
CA PRO A 165 -29.50 -12.75 -10.70
C PRO A 165 -30.88 -13.02 -11.34
N TYR A 166 -31.95 -12.80 -10.59
CA TYR A 166 -33.34 -13.00 -11.02
C TYR A 166 -34.15 -11.69 -11.04
N GLY A 167 -33.52 -10.55 -10.78
CA GLY A 167 -34.20 -9.25 -10.67
C GLY A 167 -35.09 -9.09 -9.42
N CYS A 168 -34.92 -9.94 -8.40
CA CYS A 168 -35.67 -9.89 -7.14
C CYS A 168 -35.19 -8.71 -6.28
N PRO A 169 -36.06 -7.73 -5.95
CA PRO A 169 -35.69 -6.57 -5.15
C PRO A 169 -35.14 -6.91 -3.76
N GLU A 170 -35.58 -8.01 -3.15
CA GLU A 170 -35.13 -8.42 -1.81
C GLU A 170 -33.65 -8.80 -1.79
N ASP A 171 -33.18 -9.53 -2.80
CA ASP A 171 -31.77 -9.95 -2.89
C ASP A 171 -30.86 -8.74 -3.11
N GLY A 172 -31.27 -7.80 -3.96
CA GLY A 172 -30.50 -6.57 -4.14
C GLY A 172 -30.56 -5.65 -2.94
N GLN A 173 -31.68 -5.57 -2.20
CA GLN A 173 -31.71 -4.83 -0.93
C GLN A 173 -30.68 -5.40 0.05
N GLN A 174 -30.59 -6.73 0.16
CA GLN A 174 -29.60 -7.37 1.04
C GLN A 174 -28.16 -7.05 0.59
N ALA A 175 -27.87 -7.07 -0.71
CA ALA A 175 -26.56 -6.70 -1.24
C ALA A 175 -26.25 -5.20 -1.00
N TYR A 176 -27.22 -4.31 -1.20
CA TYR A 176 -27.10 -2.89 -0.93
C TYR A 176 -26.76 -2.61 0.55
N ASP A 177 -27.49 -3.24 1.47
CA ASP A 177 -27.28 -3.10 2.91
C ASP A 177 -25.90 -3.65 3.34
N ASN A 178 -25.43 -4.73 2.70
CA ASN A 178 -24.11 -5.28 2.96
C ASN A 178 -23.00 -4.32 2.53
N ARG A 179 -23.14 -3.68 1.37
CA ARG A 179 -22.20 -2.63 0.92
C ARG A 179 -22.18 -1.45 1.86
N ALA A 180 -23.35 -0.98 2.31
CA ALA A 180 -23.44 0.12 3.28
C ALA A 180 -22.68 -0.19 4.58
N LYS A 181 -22.85 -1.40 5.14
CA LYS A 181 -22.11 -1.84 6.33
C LYS A 181 -20.61 -1.97 6.08
N CYS A 182 -20.22 -2.46 4.90
CA CYS A 182 -18.82 -2.56 4.50
C CYS A 182 -18.18 -1.16 4.42
N LEU A 183 -18.88 -0.20 3.82
CA LEU A 183 -18.45 1.21 3.75
C LEU A 183 -18.26 1.82 5.12
N GLU A 184 -19.22 1.67 6.04
CA GLU A 184 -19.09 2.18 7.40
C GLU A 184 -17.83 1.65 8.11
N LYS A 185 -17.53 0.35 7.94
CA LYS A 185 -16.32 -0.27 8.48
C LYS A 185 -15.05 0.25 7.80
N LEU A 186 -15.04 0.42 6.47
CA LEU A 186 -13.90 0.97 5.75
C LEU A 186 -13.60 2.41 6.22
N THR A 187 -14.62 3.27 6.31
CA THR A 187 -14.47 4.63 6.84
C THR A 187 -13.91 4.61 8.25
N THR A 188 -14.42 3.73 9.12
CA THR A 188 -13.92 3.58 10.50
C THR A 188 -12.44 3.14 10.53
N ILE A 189 -12.02 2.26 9.62
CA ILE A 189 -10.62 1.83 9.50
C ILE A 189 -9.74 3.01 9.07
N ILE A 190 -10.14 3.76 8.04
CA ILE A 190 -9.41 4.92 7.52
C ILE A 190 -9.26 5.97 8.63
N ASP A 191 -10.34 6.31 9.33
CA ASP A 191 -10.33 7.26 10.45
C ASP A 191 -9.43 6.76 11.59
N GLY A 192 -9.45 5.45 11.88
CA GLY A 192 -8.60 4.82 12.88
C GLY A 192 -7.11 4.97 12.54
N ILE A 193 -6.71 4.67 11.30
CA ILE A 193 -5.31 4.84 10.86
C ILE A 193 -4.90 6.31 10.93
N ASN A 194 -5.74 7.22 10.43
CA ASN A 194 -5.46 8.66 10.39
C ASN A 194 -5.39 9.33 11.77
N THR A 195 -5.91 8.71 12.82
CA THR A 195 -5.91 9.27 14.19
C THR A 195 -4.95 8.56 15.15
N ASN A 196 -4.40 7.41 14.76
CA ASN A 196 -3.53 6.60 15.60
C ASN A 196 -2.05 6.98 15.41
N PHE A 197 -1.63 8.08 16.03
CA PHE A 197 -0.27 8.61 15.91
C PHE A 197 0.73 8.06 16.95
N GLU A 198 0.29 7.69 18.15
CA GLU A 198 1.17 7.51 19.33
C GLU A 198 0.99 6.20 20.11
N GLY A 199 0.37 5.17 19.51
CA GLY A 199 0.24 3.85 20.17
C GLY A 199 1.56 3.20 20.51
#